data_AF-A0A1G0JFE9-F1
#
_entry.id   AF-A0A1G0JFE9-F1
#
_cell.length_a   1.000
_cell.length_b   1.000
_cell.length_c   1.000
_cell.angle_alpha   90.00
_cell.angle_beta   90.00
_cell.angle_gamma   90.00
#
_symmetry.space_group_name_H-M   'P 1'
#
loop_
_entity.id
_entity.type
_entity.pdbx_description
1 polymer ?
#
loop_
_entity_poly.entity_id
_entity_poly.type
_entity_poly.pdbx_seq_one_letter_code
_entity_poly.pdbx_strand_id
1 'polypeptide(L)'
;MPVVVSVLVEAMLIALAGGAIGMAITYLAFNGLQASTMNFANFSQITFAFTVTPRLLVQGLVYALTLGFLGACCLACGPRDCR
;
A
#
# COMPACT_ATOMS: atom_id res chain seq x y z
N MET A 1 -17.15 -25.38 2.82
CA MET A 1 -16.99 -24.26 3.78
C MET A 1 -15.55 -24.03 4.29
N PRO A 2 -14.70 -25.05 4.59
CA PRO A 2 -13.40 -24.78 5.23
C PRO A 2 -12.38 -24.12 4.28
N VAL A 3 -12.44 -24.42 2.98
CA VAL A 3 -11.50 -23.89 1.99
C VAL A 3 -11.61 -22.38 1.81
N VAL A 4 -12.84 -21.83 1.82
CA VAL A 4 -13.09 -20.40 1.63
C VAL A 4 -12.51 -19.58 2.78
N VAL A 5 -12.70 -20.06 4.01
CA VAL A 5 -12.16 -19.40 5.21
C VAL A 5 -10.64 -19.45 5.21
N SER A 6 -10.04 -20.59 4.79
CA SER A 6 -8.59 -20.71 4.67
C SER A 6 -8.03 -19.72 3.64
N VAL A 7 -8.61 -19.64 2.45
CA VAL A 7 -8.14 -18.73 1.38
C VAL A 7 -8.29 -17.26 1.79
N LEU A 8 -9.36 -16.90 2.49
CA LEU A 8 -9.54 -15.54 3.01
C LEU A 8 -8.40 -15.17 3.99
N VAL A 9 -8.08 -16.07 4.92
CA VAL A 9 -7.01 -15.85 5.91
C VAL A 9 -5.64 -15.75 5.24
N GLU A 10 -5.32 -16.66 4.31
CA GLU A 10 -4.07 -16.62 3.54
C GLU A 10 -3.93 -15.30 2.76
N ALA A 11 -5.00 -14.85 2.09
CA ALA A 11 -4.99 -13.60 1.34
C ALA A 11 -4.80 -12.37 2.25
N MET A 12 -5.40 -12.35 3.44
CA MET A 12 -5.20 -11.25 4.40
C MET A 12 -3.78 -11.23 4.96
N LEU A 13 -3.18 -12.39 5.22
CA LEU A 13 -1.77 -12.49 5.64
C LEU A 13 -0.83 -11.96 4.55
N ILE A 14 -1.05 -12.32 3.29
CA ILE A 14 -0.26 -11.82 2.16
C ILE A 14 -0.45 -10.31 1.97
N ALA A 15 -1.68 -9.79 2.09
CA ALA A 15 -1.97 -8.36 1.97
C ALA A 15 -1.29 -7.55 3.08
N LEU A 16 -1.27 -8.06 4.31
CA LEU A 16 -0.59 -7.43 5.44
C LEU A 16 0.94 -7.46 5.26
N ALA A 17 1.50 -8.59 4.83
CA ALA A 17 2.92 -8.70 4.53
C ALA A 17 3.35 -7.76 3.39
N GLY A 18 2.61 -7.73 2.28
CA GLY A 18 2.86 -6.83 1.15
C GLY A 18 2.74 -5.35 1.53
N GLY A 19 1.73 -4.99 2.33
CA GLY A 19 1.55 -3.64 2.86
C GLY A 19 2.69 -3.20 3.77
N ALA A 20 3.12 -4.06 4.71
CA ALA A 20 4.24 -3.79 5.61
C ALA A 20 5.56 -3.63 4.85
N ILE A 21 5.83 -4.50 3.86
CA ILE A 21 7.01 -4.41 3.00
C ILE A 21 6.99 -3.11 2.18
N GLY A 22 5.86 -2.77 1.55
CA GLY A 22 5.71 -1.53 0.79
C GLY A 22 5.93 -0.28 1.64
N MET A 23 5.48 -0.28 2.88
CA MET A 23 5.78 0.79 3.84
C MET A 23 7.24 0.88 4.20
N ALA A 24 7.88 -0.24 4.51
CA ALA A 24 9.30 -0.28 4.85
C ALA A 24 10.13 0.25 3.67
N ILE A 25 9.82 -0.17 2.44
CA ILE A 25 10.48 0.33 1.22
C ILE A 25 10.25 1.82 1.04
N THR A 26 9.01 2.31 1.22
CA THR A 26 8.69 3.73 1.07
C THR A 26 9.40 4.58 2.14
N TYR A 27 9.44 4.09 3.38
CA TYR A 27 10.18 4.75 4.45
C TYR A 27 11.67 4.79 4.12
N LEU A 28 12.29 3.68 3.73
CA LEU A 28 13.72 3.63 3.39
C LEU A 28 14.08 4.46 2.14
N ALA A 29 13.23 4.44 1.10
CA ALA A 29 13.50 5.11 -0.17
C ALA A 29 13.27 6.63 -0.07
N PHE A 30 12.23 7.07 0.64
CA PHE A 30 11.84 8.49 0.65
C PHE A 30 12.27 9.23 1.93
N ASN A 31 12.80 8.56 2.96
CA ASN A 31 13.42 9.23 4.11
C ASN A 31 14.75 9.88 3.70
N GLY A 32 14.68 11.11 3.21
CA GLY A 32 15.84 11.91 2.80
C GLY A 32 15.84 12.39 1.35
N LEU A 33 14.89 11.95 0.51
CA LEU A 33 14.77 12.43 -0.88
C LEU A 33 13.99 13.76 -0.92
N GLN A 34 14.72 14.87 -0.83
CA GLN A 34 14.25 16.17 -1.30
C GLN A 34 14.61 16.30 -2.79
N ALA A 35 13.62 16.15 -3.66
CA ALA A 35 13.77 16.41 -5.09
C ALA A 35 13.97 17.92 -5.31
N SER A 36 15.22 18.38 -5.17
CA SER A 36 15.62 19.75 -5.44
C SER A 36 15.80 19.91 -6.95
N THR A 37 14.73 20.16 -7.68
CA THR A 37 14.88 20.76 -9.01
C THR A 37 15.33 22.20 -8.81
N MET A 38 16.64 22.44 -8.92
CA MET A 38 17.19 23.78 -9.03
C MET A 38 16.81 24.33 -10.40
N ASN A 39 15.78 25.19 -10.45
CA ASN A 39 15.44 25.91 -11.67
C ASN A 39 16.49 26.99 -11.92
N PHE A 40 17.42 26.75 -12.87
CA PHE A 40 18.50 27.68 -13.22
C PHE A 40 18.01 29.07 -13.68
N ALA A 41 16.71 29.26 -13.93
CA ALA A 41 16.12 30.52 -14.36
C ALA A 41 15.49 31.37 -13.23
N ASN A 42 15.27 30.82 -12.03
CA ASN A 42 14.68 31.56 -10.93
C ASN A 42 15.09 30.88 -9.61
N PHE A 43 15.80 31.60 -8.74
CA PHE A 43 16.27 31.17 -7.41
C PHE A 43 15.10 30.91 -6.43
N SER A 44 14.14 30.05 -6.82
CA SER A 44 13.02 29.61 -6.01
C SER A 44 13.00 28.08 -6.07
N GLN A 45 13.61 27.47 -5.06
CA GLN A 45 13.58 26.03 -4.83
C GLN A 45 12.15 25.64 -4.43
N ILE A 46 11.39 25.05 -5.35
CA ILE A 46 10.14 24.38 -4.98
C ILE A 46 10.55 23.02 -4.39
N THR A 47 10.92 23.04 -3.11
CA THR A 47 11.24 21.85 -2.34
C THR A 47 9.96 21.07 -2.11
N PHE A 48 9.70 20.11 -3.00
CA PHE A 48 8.76 19.04 -2.71
C PHE A 48 9.42 18.12 -1.67
N ALA A 49 9.27 18.48 -0.40
CA ALA A 49 9.60 17.61 0.70
C ALA A 49 8.58 16.46 0.68
N PHE A 50 8.96 15.33 0.09
CA PHE A 50 8.25 14.07 0.26
C PHE A 50 8.51 13.55 1.68
N THR A 51 8.07 14.32 2.67
CA THR A 51 8.08 13.90 4.06
C THR A 51 7.08 12.77 4.18
N VAL A 52 7.62 11.55 4.25
CA VAL A 52 6.87 10.34 4.57
C VAL A 52 6.22 10.54 5.94
N THR A 53 5.02 11.10 5.93
CA THR A 53 4.27 11.44 7.14
C THR A 53 3.69 10.15 7.69
N PRO A 54 3.74 9.89 9.02
CA PRO A 54 3.20 8.67 9.61
C PRO A 54 1.71 8.47 9.28
N ARG A 55 0.96 9.56 9.05
CA ARG A 55 -0.43 9.54 8.57
C ARG A 55 -0.58 8.91 7.18
N LEU A 56 0.34 9.17 6.25
CA LEU A 56 0.33 8.61 4.89
C LEU A 56 0.61 7.10 4.92
N LEU A 57 1.54 6.67 5.79
CA LEU A 57 1.76 5.24 6.04
C LEU A 57 0.45 4.61 6.49
N VAL A 58 -0.13 5.05 7.62
CA VAL A 58 -1.37 4.45 8.14
C VAL A 58 -2.48 4.38 7.07
N GLN A 59 -2.66 5.43 6.27
CA GLN A 59 -3.61 5.41 5.15
C GLN A 59 -3.26 4.33 4.11
N GLY A 60 -1.99 4.19 3.72
CA GLY A 60 -1.52 3.12 2.85
C GLY A 60 -1.79 1.72 3.40
N LEU A 61 -1.65 1.50 4.71
CA LEU A 61 -2.00 0.19 5.33
C LEU A 61 -3.48 -0.11 5.19
N VAL A 62 -4.32 0.90 5.47
CA VAL A 62 -5.76 0.80 5.38
C VAL A 62 -6.18 0.51 3.94
N TYR A 63 -5.56 1.15 2.95
CA TYR A 63 -5.81 0.84 1.53
C TYR A 63 -5.35 -0.57 1.14
N ALA A 64 -4.18 -1.02 1.61
CA ALA A 64 -3.71 -2.38 1.36
C ALA A 64 -4.64 -3.45 1.95
N LEU A 65 -5.12 -3.24 3.18
CA LEU A 65 -6.06 -4.15 3.85
C LEU A 65 -7.44 -4.15 3.18
N THR A 66 -7.95 -2.97 2.80
CA THR A 66 -9.24 -2.87 2.11
C THR A 66 -9.19 -3.52 0.73
N LEU A 67 -8.17 -3.25 -0.09
CA LEU A 67 -7.99 -3.89 -1.40
C LEU A 67 -7.74 -5.40 -1.28
N GLY A 68 -6.97 -5.84 -0.28
CA GLY A 68 -6.77 -7.27 0.00
C GLY A 68 -8.08 -7.97 0.36
N PHE A 69 -8.90 -7.35 1.20
CA PHE A 69 -10.22 -7.87 1.58
C PHE A 69 -11.21 -7.89 0.41
N LEU A 70 -11.29 -6.79 -0.35
CA LEU A 70 -12.13 -6.68 -1.55
C LEU A 70 -11.74 -7.70 -2.62
N GLY A 71 -10.44 -7.85 -2.87
CA GLY A 71 -9.90 -8.85 -3.80
C GLY A 71 -10.21 -10.27 -3.35
N ALA A 72 -9.99 -10.59 -2.06
CA ALA A 72 -10.26 -11.92 -1.54
C ALA A 72 -11.75 -12.28 -1.51
N CYS A 73 -12.62 -11.33 -1.15
CA CYS A 73 -14.08 -11.55 -1.14
C CYS A 73 -14.63 -11.76 -2.56
N CYS A 74 -14.18 -10.95 -3.52
CA CYS A 74 -14.58 -11.09 -4.93
C CYS A 74 -14.03 -12.38 -5.56
N LEU A 75 -12.78 -12.77 -5.24
CA LEU A 75 -12.16 -13.99 -5.77
C LEU A 75 -12.74 -15.27 -5.14
N ALA A 76 -13.03 -15.24 -3.84
CA ALA A 76 -13.62 -16.37 -3.13
C ALA A 76 -15.09 -16.60 -3.50
N CYS A 77 -15.81 -15.53 -3.87
CA CYS A 77 -17.17 -15.61 -4.39
C CYS A 77 -17.17 -15.51 -5.93
N GLY A 78 -16.40 -16.39 -6.58
CA GLY A 78 -16.35 -16.46 -8.04
C GLY A 78 -17.70 -16.93 -8.65
N PRO A 79 -18.00 -16.57 -9.91
CA PRO A 79 -19.28 -16.85 -10.59
C PRO A 79 -19.58 -18.34 -10.86
N ARG A 80 -18.76 -19.28 -10.34
CA ARG A 80 -18.91 -20.73 -10.53
C ARG A 80 -19.13 -21.54 -9.25
N ASP A 81 -18.99 -20.93 -8.06
CA ASP A 81 -19.09 -21.61 -6.76
C ASP A 81 -20.30 -21.16 -5.91
N CYS A 82 -21.35 -20.63 -6.56
CA CYS A 82 -22.69 -20.52 -5.97
C CYS A 82 -23.50 -21.80 -6.29
N ARG A 83 -22.95 -22.96 -5.94
CA ARG A 83 -23.66 -24.25 -5.80
C ARG A 83 -23.03 -25.08 -4.68
#